data_AF-A0A090KW68-F1
#
_entry.id   AF-A0A090KW68-F1
#
_cell.length_a   1.000
_cell.length_b   1.000
_cell.length_c   1.000
_cell.angle_alpha   90.00
_cell.angle_beta   90.00
_cell.angle_gamma   90.00
#
_symmetry.space_group_name_H-M   'P 1'
#
loop_
_entity.id
_entity.type
_entity.pdbx_description
1 polymer ?
#
loop_
_entity_poly.entity_id
_entity_poly.type
_entity_poly.pdbx_seq_one_letter_code
_entity_poly.pdbx_strand_id
1 'polypeptide(L)'
;MKFFYFFIFLFNLVTCYDGDPIQSYYGTIVGTKITVLGEEMTEYLGIPYAQIPMHSWRFQPPHELNKDQFNGTYYAVFKSEGCPQNIRVMGFDGYDASNPKNGTDENCLKLNMWVPKDQQNMPVIVFFHGGSWTVRTGSADKFNGSVLAL
;
A
#
# COMPACT_ATOMS: atom_id res chain seq x y z
N MET A 1 -5.65 -3.09 55.30
CA MET A 1 -5.40 -2.57 53.95
C MET A 1 -5.85 -3.60 52.93
N LYS A 2 -6.91 -3.33 52.16
CA LYS A 2 -7.39 -4.21 51.08
C LYS A 2 -6.72 -3.75 49.77
N PHE A 3 -5.85 -4.58 49.19
CA PHE A 3 -5.28 -4.34 47.88
C PHE A 3 -6.31 -4.74 46.80
N PHE A 4 -6.75 -3.77 46.01
CA PHE A 4 -7.62 -3.98 44.85
C PHE A 4 -6.72 -4.32 43.65
N TYR A 5 -6.77 -5.56 43.16
CA TYR A 5 -6.08 -5.94 41.92
C TYR A 5 -6.93 -5.50 40.72
N PHE A 6 -6.42 -4.56 39.93
CA PHE A 6 -7.05 -4.13 38.69
C PHE A 6 -6.62 -5.08 37.56
N PHE A 7 -7.51 -5.96 37.13
CA PHE A 7 -7.28 -6.86 35.99
C PHE A 7 -7.47 -6.06 34.69
N ILE A 8 -6.38 -5.72 34.01
CA ILE A 8 -6.43 -5.10 32.67
C ILE A 8 -6.69 -6.22 31.66
N PHE A 9 -7.90 -6.25 31.09
CA PHE A 9 -8.22 -7.09 29.93
C PHE A 9 -7.60 -6.46 28.68
N LEU A 10 -6.53 -7.06 28.15
CA LEU A 10 -6.03 -6.76 26.82
C LEU A 10 -6.97 -7.38 25.79
N PHE A 11 -7.93 -6.60 25.29
CA PHE A 11 -8.67 -6.98 24.09
C PHE A 11 -7.71 -6.92 22.90
N ASN A 12 -7.24 -8.09 22.44
CA ASN A 12 -6.58 -8.19 21.14
C ASN A 12 -7.66 -7.95 20.07
N LEU A 13 -7.67 -6.75 19.49
CA LEU A 13 -8.42 -6.47 18.27
C LEU A 13 -7.80 -7.32 17.15
N VAL A 14 -8.37 -8.48 16.89
CA VAL A 14 -8.06 -9.24 15.67
C VAL A 14 -8.75 -8.51 14.52
N THR A 15 -7.98 -7.70 13.79
CA THR A 15 -8.47 -7.10 12.54
C THR A 15 -8.54 -8.19 11.49
N CYS A 16 -9.73 -8.68 11.21
CA CYS A 16 -9.99 -9.56 10.08
C CYS A 16 -10.03 -8.71 8.81
N TYR A 17 -9.07 -8.91 7.91
CA TYR A 17 -9.10 -8.31 6.58
C TYR A 17 -9.90 -9.24 5.68
N ASP A 18 -11.02 -8.75 5.15
CA ASP A 18 -12.04 -9.55 4.45
C ASP A 18 -12.00 -9.39 2.92
N GLY A 19 -10.88 -8.89 2.38
CA GLY A 19 -10.61 -8.82 0.94
C GLY A 19 -10.56 -10.20 0.30
N ASP A 20 -11.01 -10.32 -0.95
CA ASP A 20 -10.92 -11.58 -1.67
C ASP A 20 -9.45 -11.92 -1.94
N PRO A 21 -8.94 -13.09 -1.48
CA PRO A 21 -7.54 -13.44 -1.64
C PRO A 21 -7.18 -13.67 -3.11
N ILE A 22 -6.10 -13.05 -3.58
CA ILE A 22 -5.52 -13.28 -4.91
C ILE A 22 -4.30 -14.18 -4.78
N GLN A 23 -4.24 -15.23 -5.60
CA GLN A 23 -3.04 -16.06 -5.74
C GLN A 23 -2.07 -15.41 -6.73
N SER A 24 -0.88 -15.04 -6.24
CA SER A 24 0.22 -14.53 -7.05
C SER A 24 1.38 -15.52 -7.09
N TYR A 25 2.38 -15.26 -7.94
CA TYR A 25 3.60 -16.06 -7.99
C TYR A 25 4.38 -16.07 -6.67
N TYR A 26 4.27 -15.01 -5.86
CA TYR A 26 5.02 -14.81 -4.61
C TYR A 26 4.22 -15.18 -3.35
N GLY A 27 3.00 -15.70 -3.50
CA GLY A 27 2.09 -16.06 -2.41
C GLY A 27 0.71 -15.42 -2.55
N THR A 28 -0.09 -15.57 -1.50
CA THR A 28 -1.45 -15.01 -1.43
C THR A 28 -1.39 -13.54 -1.06
N ILE A 29 -2.21 -12.71 -1.70
CA ILE A 29 -2.39 -11.29 -1.35
C ILE A 29 -3.83 -11.08 -0.91
N VAL A 30 -4.02 -10.47 0.26
CA VAL A 30 -5.34 -10.10 0.81
C VAL A 30 -5.43 -8.60 0.92
N GLY A 31 -6.48 -8.01 0.33
CA GLY A 31 -6.76 -6.58 0.37
C GLY A 31 -7.90 -6.23 1.33
N THR A 32 -8.53 -5.08 1.08
CA THR A 32 -9.70 -4.58 1.82
C THR A 32 -10.89 -4.44 0.85
N LYS A 33 -12.05 -5.02 1.20
CA LYS A 33 -13.30 -4.75 0.49
C LYS A 33 -13.75 -3.32 0.76
N ILE A 34 -14.05 -2.58 -0.31
CA ILE A 34 -14.55 -1.22 -0.25
C ILE A 34 -15.75 -1.05 -1.19
N THR A 35 -16.58 -0.05 -0.90
CA THR A 35 -17.68 0.36 -1.78
C THR A 35 -17.43 1.79 -2.26
N VAL A 36 -17.46 1.99 -3.57
CA VAL A 36 -17.22 3.28 -4.20
C VAL A 36 -18.37 3.58 -5.14
N LEU A 37 -19.11 4.67 -4.86
CA LEU A 37 -20.29 5.08 -5.64
C LEU A 37 -21.36 3.99 -5.82
N GLY A 38 -21.45 3.04 -4.89
CA GLY A 38 -22.42 1.93 -4.92
C GLY A 38 -21.87 0.62 -5.49
N GLU A 39 -20.68 0.64 -6.08
CA GLU A 39 -20.03 -0.56 -6.62
C GLU A 39 -19.02 -1.13 -5.63
N GLU A 40 -18.99 -2.47 -5.53
CA GLU A 40 -18.05 -3.19 -4.68
C GLU A 40 -16.72 -3.43 -5.42
N MET A 41 -15.61 -3.28 -4.72
CA MET A 41 -14.28 -3.60 -5.22
C MET A 41 -13.35 -4.01 -4.08
N THR A 42 -12.21 -4.59 -4.41
CA THR A 42 -11.12 -4.81 -3.45
C THR A 42 -9.97 -3.87 -3.74
N GLU A 43 -9.52 -3.13 -2.73
CA GLU A 43 -8.26 -2.38 -2.79
C GLU A 43 -7.12 -3.20 -2.19
N TYR A 44 -5.98 -3.19 -2.89
CA TYR A 44 -4.74 -3.82 -2.45
C TYR A 44 -3.67 -2.73 -2.40
N LEU A 45 -3.22 -2.38 -1.20
CA LEU A 45 -2.34 -1.25 -0.94
C LEU A 45 -0.97 -1.72 -0.47
N GLY A 46 0.08 -1.08 -0.97
CA GLY A 46 1.46 -1.31 -0.52
C GLY A 46 2.08 -2.65 -0.94
N ILE A 47 1.57 -3.30 -1.99
CA ILE A 47 2.11 -4.57 -2.50
C ILE A 47 3.56 -4.37 -2.97
N PRO A 48 4.56 -5.05 -2.39
CA PRO A 48 5.93 -4.93 -2.89
C PRO A 48 6.05 -5.59 -4.27
N TYR A 49 6.85 -4.99 -5.15
CA TYR A 49 7.15 -5.54 -6.47
C TYR A 49 8.63 -5.85 -6.69
N ALA A 50 9.50 -5.47 -5.75
CA ALA A 50 10.94 -5.72 -5.80
C ALA A 50 11.52 -5.78 -4.38
N GLN A 51 12.72 -6.35 -4.24
CA GLN A 51 13.42 -6.40 -2.96
C GLN A 51 13.79 -5.00 -2.48
N ILE A 52 13.91 -4.85 -1.16
CA ILE A 52 14.27 -3.58 -0.54
C ILE A 52 15.71 -3.21 -0.96
N PRO A 53 15.95 -2.05 -1.61
CA PRO A 53 17.25 -1.65 -2.13
C PRO A 53 18.17 -1.07 -1.04
N MET A 54 18.34 -1.78 0.08
CA MET A 54 19.16 -1.34 1.20
C MET A 54 20.63 -1.80 1.07
N HIS A 55 21.53 -1.02 1.66
CA HIS A 55 22.96 -1.34 1.83
C HIS A 55 23.67 -1.58 0.48
N SER A 56 24.20 -2.79 0.25
CA SER A 56 24.89 -3.17 -0.99
C SER A 56 23.98 -3.16 -2.22
N TRP A 57 22.66 -3.19 -2.04
CA TRP A 57 21.70 -3.11 -3.13
C TRP A 57 21.34 -1.67 -3.51
N ARG A 58 21.78 -0.66 -2.72
CA ARG A 58 21.52 0.73 -3.06
C ARG A 58 22.22 1.09 -4.38
N PHE A 59 21.49 1.78 -5.25
CA PHE A 59 21.94 2.19 -6.60
C PHE A 59 22.20 1.04 -7.58
N GLN A 60 21.80 -0.19 -7.25
CA GLN A 60 21.76 -1.30 -8.18
C GLN A 60 20.38 -1.35 -8.87
N PRO A 61 20.26 -2.07 -10.01
CA PRO A 61 18.95 -2.41 -10.57
C PRO A 61 18.05 -3.09 -9.52
N PRO A 62 16.71 -2.94 -9.60
CA PRO A 62 15.81 -3.61 -8.66
C PRO A 62 15.93 -5.14 -8.78
N HIS A 63 15.91 -5.81 -7.64
CA HIS A 63 15.98 -7.27 -7.56
C HIS A 63 14.58 -7.87 -7.48
N GLU A 64 14.36 -8.99 -8.16
CA GLU A 64 13.11 -9.75 -8.07
C GLU A 64 12.85 -10.21 -6.64
N LEU A 65 11.59 -10.19 -6.22
CA LEU A 65 11.19 -10.72 -4.92
C LEU A 65 11.57 -12.19 -4.79
N ASN A 66 11.94 -12.59 -3.57
CA ASN A 66 12.07 -14.01 -3.27
C ASN A 66 10.69 -14.68 -3.33
N LYS A 67 10.63 -15.94 -3.76
CA LYS A 67 9.36 -16.69 -3.90
C LYS A 67 8.58 -16.82 -2.59
N ASP A 68 9.30 -16.82 -1.48
CA ASP A 68 8.80 -16.95 -0.11
C ASP A 68 8.59 -15.60 0.60
N GLN A 69 8.70 -14.47 -0.11
CA GLN A 69 8.63 -13.14 0.48
C GLN A 69 7.36 -12.90 1.30
N PHE A 70 6.20 -13.41 0.85
CA PHE A 70 4.92 -13.22 1.54
C PHE A 70 4.70 -14.21 2.69
N ASN A 71 5.59 -15.20 2.85
CA ASN A 71 5.49 -16.25 3.86
C ASN A 71 4.06 -16.85 3.94
N GLY A 72 3.47 -17.12 2.76
CA GLY A 72 2.08 -17.57 2.61
C GLY A 72 1.12 -16.47 2.20
N THR A 73 0.88 -15.48 3.08
CA THR A 73 -0.13 -14.43 2.86
C THR A 73 0.39 -13.03 3.21
N TYR A 74 0.32 -12.12 2.25
CA TYR A 74 0.60 -10.70 2.42
C TYR A 74 -0.70 -9.90 2.54
N TYR A 75 -0.83 -9.10 3.60
CA TYR A 75 -1.97 -8.20 3.82
C TYR A 75 -1.67 -6.83 3.23
N ALA A 76 -2.17 -6.59 2.02
CA ALA A 76 -2.02 -5.36 1.26
C ALA A 76 -3.11 -4.34 1.64
N VAL A 77 -3.03 -3.81 2.86
CA VAL A 77 -4.12 -3.00 3.45
C VAL A 77 -3.67 -1.61 3.89
N PHE A 78 -2.39 -1.30 3.73
CA PHE A 78 -1.81 0.00 4.07
C PHE A 78 -1.04 0.57 2.89
N LYS A 79 -1.26 1.85 2.59
CA LYS A 79 -0.46 2.57 1.59
C LYS A 79 1.00 2.64 2.03
N SER A 80 1.91 2.47 1.07
CA SER A 80 3.34 2.58 1.37
C SER A 80 3.78 3.99 1.71
N GLU A 81 4.89 4.09 2.43
CA GLU A 81 5.75 5.25 2.47
C GLU A 81 6.20 5.65 1.05
N GLY A 82 6.55 6.92 0.86
CA GLY A 82 7.23 7.37 -0.35
C GLY A 82 8.71 6.97 -0.35
N CYS A 83 9.35 6.93 -1.52
CA CYS A 83 10.80 6.81 -1.56
C CYS A 83 11.49 8.03 -0.93
N PRO A 84 12.76 7.91 -0.47
CA PRO A 84 13.48 9.02 0.15
C PRO A 84 13.52 10.24 -0.76
N GLN A 85 13.03 11.36 -0.24
CA GLN A 85 12.89 12.61 -0.98
C GLN A 85 12.79 13.80 -0.02
N ASN A 86 13.12 14.99 -0.48
CA ASN A 86 12.91 16.20 0.30
C ASN A 86 11.44 16.61 0.26
N ILE A 87 10.79 16.63 1.43
CA ILE A 87 9.40 17.05 1.56
C ILE A 87 9.35 18.57 1.66
N ARG A 88 8.76 19.21 0.65
CA ARG A 88 8.47 20.65 0.65
C ARG A 88 7.00 20.87 0.97
N VAL A 89 6.72 21.69 1.99
CA VAL A 89 5.36 22.12 2.34
C VAL A 89 5.19 23.56 1.88
N MET A 90 4.20 23.79 1.01
CA MET A 90 3.92 25.10 0.43
C MET A 90 2.77 25.85 1.11
N GLY A 91 2.01 25.18 1.99
CA GLY A 91 0.79 25.72 2.58
C GLY A 91 -0.34 25.81 1.55
N PHE A 92 -0.28 25.00 0.49
CA PHE A 92 -1.23 25.02 -0.62
C PHE A 92 -1.51 23.59 -1.08
N ASP A 93 -2.78 23.18 -0.95
CA ASP A 93 -3.21 21.81 -1.21
C ASP A 93 -2.89 21.32 -2.63
N GLY A 94 -2.93 22.21 -3.63
CA GLY A 94 -2.61 21.84 -5.00
C GLY A 94 -1.18 21.30 -5.16
N TYR A 95 -0.26 21.68 -4.28
CA TYR A 95 1.08 21.11 -4.19
C TYR A 95 1.19 20.04 -3.11
N ASP A 96 0.68 20.32 -1.91
CA ASP A 96 0.94 19.51 -0.72
C ASP A 96 0.19 18.17 -0.72
N ALA A 97 -0.96 18.08 -1.39
CA ALA A 97 -1.75 16.85 -1.49
C ALA A 97 -1.04 15.69 -2.21
N SER A 98 0.06 15.98 -2.93
CA SER A 98 0.88 14.96 -3.61
C SER A 98 2.12 14.56 -2.80
N ASN A 99 2.33 15.13 -1.61
CA ASN A 99 3.41 14.71 -0.72
C ASN A 99 3.08 13.34 -0.06
N PRO A 100 4.08 12.49 0.19
CA PRO A 100 3.92 11.30 1.02
C PRO A 100 3.37 11.64 2.40
N LYS A 101 2.18 11.11 2.72
CA LYS A 101 1.55 11.30 4.05
C LYS A 101 2.08 10.35 5.12
N ASN A 102 2.51 9.16 4.70
CA ASN A 102 3.02 8.11 5.60
C ASN A 102 4.54 8.25 5.85
N GLY A 103 5.15 9.38 5.47
CA GLY A 103 6.60 9.57 5.52
C GLY A 103 7.33 8.94 4.33
N THR A 104 8.65 8.76 4.50
CA THR A 104 9.54 8.24 3.47
C THR A 104 10.46 7.17 4.01
N ASP A 105 10.70 6.11 3.24
CA ASP A 105 11.56 4.98 3.61
C ASP A 105 12.23 4.38 2.35
N GLU A 106 13.36 3.68 2.47
CA GLU A 106 13.99 2.96 1.35
C GLU A 106 13.17 1.73 0.91
N ASN A 107 12.33 1.18 1.79
CA ASN A 107 11.33 0.14 1.52
C ASN A 107 10.08 0.73 0.82
N CYS A 108 10.30 1.38 -0.31
CA CYS A 108 9.27 2.10 -1.07
C CYS A 108 8.91 1.46 -2.42
N LEU A 109 9.54 0.33 -2.82
CA LEU A 109 9.26 -0.36 -4.08
C LEU A 109 7.95 -1.17 -4.00
N LYS A 110 6.84 -0.43 -3.87
CA LYS A 110 5.49 -0.94 -3.64
C LYS A 110 4.49 -0.27 -4.57
N LEU A 111 3.39 -0.96 -4.87
CA LEU A 111 2.29 -0.48 -5.69
C LEU A 111 0.96 -0.57 -4.94
N ASN A 112 -0.04 0.16 -5.45
CA ASN A 112 -1.43 0.09 -5.02
C ASN A 112 -2.29 -0.32 -6.22
N MET A 113 -3.36 -1.06 -5.97
CA MET A 113 -4.26 -1.59 -6.99
C MET A 113 -5.71 -1.56 -6.50
N TRP A 114 -6.65 -1.26 -7.40
CA TRP A 114 -8.09 -1.29 -7.14
C TRP A 114 -8.74 -2.20 -8.17
N VAL A 115 -9.46 -3.22 -7.71
CA VAL A 115 -10.01 -4.29 -8.57
C VAL A 115 -11.52 -4.39 -8.34
N PRO A 116 -12.35 -4.03 -9.34
CA PRO A 116 -13.79 -4.19 -9.27
C PRO A 116 -14.19 -5.64 -9.00
N LYS A 117 -15.26 -5.84 -8.24
CA LYS A 117 -15.78 -7.16 -7.92
C LYS A 117 -16.35 -7.84 -9.17
N ASP A 118 -16.23 -9.16 -9.25
CA ASP A 118 -16.85 -10.03 -10.27
C ASP A 118 -16.43 -9.74 -11.73
N GLN A 119 -15.36 -8.98 -11.95
CA GLN A 119 -14.84 -8.68 -13.29
C GLN A 119 -13.62 -9.56 -13.63
N GLN A 120 -13.60 -10.12 -14.85
CA GLN A 120 -12.48 -10.90 -15.37
C GLN A 120 -11.98 -10.30 -16.69
N ASN A 121 -10.68 -10.46 -16.97
CA ASN A 121 -10.03 -9.99 -18.20
C ASN A 121 -10.23 -8.48 -18.50
N MET A 122 -10.23 -7.67 -17.45
CA MET A 122 -10.39 -6.22 -17.57
C MET A 122 -9.12 -5.53 -18.11
N PRO A 123 -9.26 -4.39 -18.81
CA PRO A 123 -8.13 -3.52 -19.11
C PRO A 123 -7.41 -3.08 -17.83
N VAL A 124 -6.08 -3.02 -17.88
CA VAL A 124 -5.25 -2.58 -16.75
C VAL A 124 -4.64 -1.22 -17.07
N ILE A 125 -4.89 -0.24 -16.20
CA ILE A 125 -4.27 1.08 -16.27
C ILE A 125 -3.16 1.14 -15.23
N VAL A 126 -1.92 1.40 -15.67
CA VAL A 126 -0.76 1.58 -14.79
C VAL A 126 -0.37 3.05 -14.78
N PHE A 127 -0.41 3.67 -13.60
CA PHE A 127 -0.08 5.08 -13.43
C PHE A 127 1.28 5.26 -12.75
N PHE A 128 2.14 6.09 -13.34
CA PHE A 128 3.40 6.53 -12.76
C PHE A 128 3.27 7.99 -12.34
N HIS A 129 3.55 8.28 -11.06
CA HIS A 129 3.50 9.65 -10.58
C HIS A 129 4.61 10.51 -11.19
N GLY A 130 4.34 11.81 -11.34
CA GLY A 130 5.36 12.80 -11.74
C GLY A 130 6.26 13.20 -10.57
N GLY A 131 6.89 14.38 -10.68
CA GLY A 131 7.78 14.92 -9.65
C GLY A 131 9.26 14.94 -10.05
N SER A 132 9.53 15.01 -11.35
CA SER A 132 10.88 15.22 -11.92
C SER A 132 11.92 14.26 -11.34
N TRP A 133 11.55 13.00 -11.11
CA TRP A 133 12.42 11.94 -10.57
C TRP A 133 13.01 12.22 -9.18
N THR A 134 12.50 13.24 -8.47
CA THR A 134 13.08 13.72 -7.21
C THR A 134 12.07 13.76 -6.06
N VAL A 135 10.76 13.82 -6.37
CA VAL A 135 9.69 13.92 -5.38
C VAL A 135 8.42 13.19 -5.83
N ARG A 136 7.42 13.15 -4.94
CA ARG A 136 6.10 12.50 -5.00
C ARG A 136 6.11 11.00 -4.73
N THR A 137 4.91 10.43 -4.68
CA THR A 137 4.65 9.01 -4.40
C THR A 137 3.37 8.58 -5.11
N GLY A 138 3.29 7.29 -5.48
CA GLY A 138 2.06 6.66 -5.98
C GLY A 138 1.00 6.45 -4.89
N SER A 139 1.37 6.61 -3.62
CA SER A 139 0.48 6.47 -2.46
C SER A 139 -0.23 7.77 -2.05
N ALA A 140 -0.06 8.87 -2.80
CA ALA A 140 -0.77 10.11 -2.52
C ALA A 140 -2.28 9.94 -2.78
N ASP A 141 -3.12 10.53 -1.92
CA ASP A 141 -4.59 10.38 -2.02
C ASP A 141 -5.16 10.89 -3.34
N LYS A 142 -4.52 11.89 -3.95
CA LYS A 142 -4.87 12.40 -5.28
C LYS A 142 -4.78 11.32 -6.38
N PHE A 143 -4.01 10.25 -6.15
CA PHE A 143 -3.85 9.14 -7.08
C PHE A 143 -4.63 7.89 -6.65
N ASN A 144 -5.65 8.05 -5.78
CA ASN A 144 -6.59 6.97 -5.53
C ASN A 144 -7.32 6.61 -6.84
N GLY A 145 -7.08 5.39 -7.33
CA GLY A 145 -7.62 4.90 -8.59
C GLY A 145 -9.03 4.32 -8.50
N SER A 146 -9.65 4.29 -7.32
CA SER A 146 -10.90 3.56 -7.11
C SER A 146 -12.06 4.03 -7.99
N VAL A 147 -12.22 5.35 -8.19
CA VAL A 147 -13.27 5.90 -9.07
C VAL A 147 -12.99 5.59 -10.55
N LEU A 148 -11.72 5.49 -10.95
CA LEU A 148 -11.33 5.12 -12.32
C LEU A 148 -11.50 3.62 -12.58
N ALA A 149 -11.46 2.80 -11.51
CA ALA A 149 -11.60 1.36 -11.61
C ALA A 149 -13.04 0.92 -11.86
N LEU A 150 -14.04 1.74 -11.51
CA LEU A 150 -15.46 1.51 -11.81
C LEU A 150 -15.69 1.21 -13.30
#